data_AF-A0A949WIT7-F1
#
_entry.id   AF-A0A949WIT7-F1
#
_cell.length_a   1.000
_cell.length_b   1.000
_cell.length_c   1.000
_cell.angle_alpha   90.00
_cell.angle_beta   90.00
_cell.angle_gamma   90.00
#
_symmetry.space_group_name_H-M   'P 1'
#
loop_
_entity.id
_entity.type
_entity.pdbx_description
1 polymer ?
#
loop_
_entity_poly.entity_id
_entity_poly.type
_entity_poly.pdbx_seq_one_letter_code
_entity_poly.pdbx_strand_id
1 'polypeptide(L)'
;MSRQRLWITTLALLAALWSAVALVMHETDDLVSWPGKVQELVENAPWLAGEKLSDEKRRGYLARVITNYQRLDVGQRKSLREDAQEALDKFFASLSEEEQKVYVNRTIQPLFEVIDRGLKVMPVEDRKRLVTRMRGDLKNLRGGNAEGDRLAEQDRKFMEDLMAEDPLLFLRGASVKQKLELAPVLEDMQSRVQGLRR
;
A
#
# COMPACT_ATOMS: atom_id res chain seq x y z
N MET A 1 -30.50 22.13 -41.95
CA MET A 1 -29.70 22.81 -40.90
C MET A 1 -28.34 23.14 -41.48
N SER A 2 -27.82 24.36 -41.28
CA SER A 2 -26.48 24.71 -41.80
C SER A 2 -25.42 23.84 -41.10
N ARG A 3 -24.44 23.33 -41.85
CA ARG A 3 -23.32 22.53 -41.31
C ARG A 3 -22.70 23.18 -40.07
N GLN A 4 -22.62 24.51 -40.04
CA GLN A 4 -22.08 25.29 -38.95
C GLN A 4 -22.88 25.17 -37.63
N ARG A 5 -24.23 25.18 -37.69
CA ARG A 5 -25.06 24.96 -36.50
C ARG A 5 -24.87 23.55 -35.93
N LEU A 6 -24.73 22.56 -36.82
CA LEU A 6 -24.49 21.17 -36.44
C LEU A 6 -23.17 21.01 -35.68
N TRP A 7 -22.08 21.58 -36.20
CA TRP A 7 -20.77 21.57 -35.53
C TRP A 7 -20.78 22.31 -34.19
N ILE A 8 -21.44 23.46 -34.09
CA ILE A 8 -21.56 24.22 -32.83
C ILE A 8 -22.33 23.40 -31.79
N THR A 9 -23.46 22.77 -32.17
CA THR A 9 -24.21 21.90 -31.25
C THR A 9 -23.39 20.69 -30.82
N THR A 10 -22.63 20.07 -31.71
CA THR A 10 -21.75 18.94 -31.37
C THR A 10 -20.66 19.37 -30.39
N LEU A 11 -19.98 20.50 -30.65
CA LEU A 11 -18.97 21.04 -29.74
C LEU A 11 -19.56 21.39 -28.37
N ALA A 12 -20.74 22.01 -28.33
CA ALA A 12 -21.41 22.37 -27.08
C ALA A 12 -21.77 21.13 -26.26
N LEU A 13 -22.29 20.08 -26.91
CA LEU A 13 -22.59 18.80 -26.25
C LEU A 13 -21.32 18.11 -25.74
N LEU A 14 -20.24 18.15 -26.52
CA LEU A 14 -18.96 17.57 -26.12
C LEU A 14 -18.36 18.31 -24.92
N ALA A 15 -18.39 19.64 -24.95
CA ALA A 15 -17.95 20.47 -23.83
C ALA A 15 -18.79 20.21 -22.58
N ALA A 16 -20.13 20.15 -22.71
CA ALA A 16 -21.02 19.84 -21.59
C ALA A 16 -20.75 18.45 -21.00
N LEU A 17 -20.50 17.45 -21.86
CA LEU A 17 -20.14 16.09 -21.43
C LEU A 17 -18.82 16.10 -20.65
N TRP A 18 -17.77 16.74 -21.17
CA TRP A 18 -16.47 16.81 -20.49
C TRP A 18 -16.53 17.62 -19.20
N SER A 19 -17.32 18.70 -19.14
CA SER A 19 -17.57 19.43 -17.89
C SER A 19 -18.27 18.56 -16.84
N ALA A 20 -19.24 17.74 -17.25
CA ALA A 20 -19.90 16.79 -16.35
C ALA A 20 -18.91 15.72 -15.84
N VAL A 21 -18.06 15.18 -16.72
CA VAL A 21 -16.99 14.25 -16.32
C VAL A 21 -16.02 14.90 -15.33
N ALA A 22 -15.56 16.13 -15.61
CA ALA A 22 -14.65 16.86 -14.72
C ALA A 22 -15.28 17.13 -13.34
N LEU A 23 -16.58 17.46 -13.30
CA LEU A 23 -17.32 17.63 -12.05
C LEU A 23 -17.36 16.32 -11.25
N VAL A 24 -17.71 15.20 -11.89
CA VAL A 24 -17.74 13.89 -11.22
C VAL A 24 -16.35 13.49 -10.72
N MET A 25 -15.30 13.72 -11.52
CA MET A 25 -13.92 13.46 -11.10
C MET A 25 -13.54 14.31 -9.88
N HIS A 26 -13.91 15.59 -9.85
CA HIS A 26 -13.63 16.47 -8.71
C HIS A 26 -14.32 15.98 -7.43
N GLU A 27 -15.62 15.65 -7.51
CA GLU A 27 -16.40 15.19 -6.35
C GLU A 27 -15.99 13.80 -5.85
N THR A 28 -15.48 12.95 -6.75
CA THR A 28 -15.06 11.58 -6.40
C THR A 28 -13.57 11.43 -6.18
N ASP A 29 -12.79 12.51 -6.31
CA ASP A 29 -11.33 12.47 -6.19
C ASP A 29 -10.93 11.92 -4.81
N ASP A 30 -11.61 12.34 -3.75
CA ASP A 30 -11.36 11.85 -2.39
C ASP A 30 -11.91 10.44 -2.13
N LEU A 31 -12.55 9.79 -3.11
CA LEU A 31 -13.07 8.42 -3.02
C LEU A 31 -12.23 7.40 -3.79
N VAL A 32 -11.46 7.84 -4.79
CA VAL A 32 -10.64 6.97 -5.65
C VAL A 32 -9.15 7.20 -5.38
N SER A 33 -8.34 6.15 -5.49
CA SER A 33 -6.89 6.25 -5.39
C SER A 33 -6.17 5.40 -6.44
N TRP A 34 -4.99 5.83 -6.83
CA TRP A 34 -4.10 5.15 -7.78
C TRP A 34 -2.64 5.44 -7.40
N PRO A 35 -1.66 4.65 -7.90
CA PRO A 35 -0.24 4.79 -7.52
C PRO A 35 0.29 6.23 -7.63
N GLY A 36 0.09 6.87 -8.79
CA GLY A 36 0.55 8.24 -9.02
C GLY A 36 0.00 9.27 -8.03
N LYS A 37 -1.23 9.11 -7.54
CA LYS A 37 -1.80 9.99 -6.50
C LYS A 37 -1.08 9.85 -5.17
N VAL A 38 -0.76 8.62 -4.77
CA VAL A 38 -0.01 8.37 -3.54
C VAL A 38 1.42 8.92 -3.68
N GLN A 39 2.06 8.69 -4.82
CA GLN A 39 3.37 9.26 -5.15
C GLN A 39 3.35 10.79 -5.01
N GLU A 40 2.39 11.46 -5.66
CA GLU A 40 2.26 12.92 -5.61
C GLU A 40 2.08 13.43 -4.17
N LEU A 41 1.27 12.73 -3.36
CA LEU A 41 1.07 13.09 -1.95
C LEU A 41 2.34 12.90 -1.11
N VAL A 42 3.16 11.87 -1.36
CA VAL A 42 4.39 11.67 -0.57
C VAL A 42 5.51 12.61 -1.00
N GLU A 43 5.60 12.92 -2.30
CA GLU A 43 6.59 13.85 -2.86
C GLU A 43 6.31 15.30 -2.47
N ASN A 44 5.04 15.71 -2.52
CA ASN A 44 4.60 17.08 -2.21
C ASN A 44 4.16 17.25 -0.75
N ALA A 45 4.69 16.43 0.16
CA ALA A 45 4.44 16.61 1.58
C ALA A 45 4.96 17.99 2.01
N PRO A 46 4.12 18.88 2.59
CA PRO A 46 4.47 20.30 2.77
C PRO A 46 5.78 20.55 3.55
N TRP A 47 6.06 19.70 4.53
CA TRP A 47 7.28 19.81 5.33
C TRP A 47 8.57 19.43 4.58
N LEU A 48 8.48 18.69 3.47
CA LEU A 48 9.64 18.42 2.61
C LEU A 48 10.10 19.70 1.88
N ALA A 49 9.18 20.64 1.65
CA ALA A 49 9.46 21.98 1.13
C ALA A 49 9.79 23.01 2.23
N GLY A 50 9.89 22.57 3.50
CA GLY A 50 10.16 23.44 4.65
C GLY A 50 8.94 24.14 5.24
N GLU A 51 7.73 23.82 4.79
CA GLU A 51 6.50 24.37 5.36
C GLU A 51 6.29 23.83 6.79
N LYS A 52 6.08 24.75 7.75
CA LYS A 52 5.73 24.38 9.13
C LYS A 52 4.21 24.30 9.26
N LEU A 53 3.70 23.08 9.22
CA LEU A 53 2.30 22.80 9.53
C LEU A 53 2.07 22.72 11.04
N SER A 54 0.85 23.04 11.47
CA SER A 54 0.39 22.66 12.81
C SER A 54 0.28 21.14 12.91
N ASP A 55 0.41 20.59 14.12
CA ASP A 55 0.31 19.15 14.38
C ASP A 55 -0.99 18.55 13.83
N GLU A 56 -2.11 19.26 13.95
CA GLU A 56 -3.40 18.83 13.42
C GLU A 56 -3.39 18.69 11.89
N LYS A 57 -2.86 19.70 11.18
CA LYS A 57 -2.75 19.67 9.72
C LYS A 57 -1.78 18.57 9.26
N ARG A 58 -0.67 18.40 9.96
CA ARG A 58 0.33 17.36 9.67
C ARG A 58 -0.26 15.96 9.85
N ARG A 59 -0.98 15.71 10.94
CA ARG A 59 -1.73 14.46 11.16
C ARG A 59 -2.81 14.23 10.10
N GLY A 60 -3.54 15.28 9.72
CA GLY A 60 -4.54 15.22 8.64
C GLY A 60 -3.92 14.82 7.30
N TYR A 61 -2.77 15.40 6.95
CA TYR A 61 -2.03 15.05 5.74
C TYR A 61 -1.55 13.59 5.76
N LEU A 62 -0.95 13.15 6.88
CA LEU A 62 -0.53 11.77 7.07
C LEU A 62 -1.71 10.80 6.94
N ALA A 63 -2.86 11.12 7.54
CA ALA A 63 -4.08 10.33 7.41
C ALA A 63 -4.57 10.25 5.95
N ARG A 64 -4.43 11.33 5.17
CA ARG A 64 -4.77 11.36 3.74
C ARG A 64 -3.87 10.43 2.92
N VAL A 65 -2.56 10.47 3.15
CA VAL A 65 -1.59 9.56 2.51
C VAL A 65 -1.95 8.10 2.82
N ILE A 66 -2.12 7.77 4.10
CA ILE A 66 -2.47 6.42 4.55
C ILE A 66 -3.77 5.92 3.90
N THR A 67 -4.80 6.77 3.88
CA THR A 67 -6.11 6.41 3.31
C THR A 67 -6.00 6.11 1.82
N ASN A 68 -5.22 6.90 1.08
CA ASN A 68 -4.99 6.67 -0.34
C ASN A 68 -4.17 5.38 -0.58
N TYR A 69 -3.11 5.16 0.19
CA TYR A 69 -2.32 3.92 0.12
C TYR A 69 -3.16 2.66 0.39
N GLN A 70 -4.03 2.70 1.40
CA GLN A 70 -4.88 1.57 1.76
C GLN A 70 -5.91 1.20 0.67
N ARG A 71 -6.33 2.17 -0.14
CA ARG A 71 -7.26 1.95 -1.26
C ARG A 71 -6.61 1.29 -2.47
N LEU A 72 -5.28 1.32 -2.56
CA LEU A 72 -4.57 0.60 -3.61
C LEU A 72 -4.73 -0.90 -3.43
N ASP A 73 -4.92 -1.63 -4.54
CA ASP A 73 -4.81 -3.08 -4.53
C ASP A 73 -3.34 -3.55 -4.48
N VAL A 74 -3.13 -4.86 -4.35
CA VAL A 74 -1.78 -5.45 -4.22
C VAL A 74 -0.91 -5.17 -5.45
N GLY A 75 -1.47 -5.20 -6.66
CA GLY A 75 -0.73 -4.91 -7.89
C GLY A 75 -0.34 -3.43 -7.97
N GLN A 76 -1.25 -2.54 -7.58
CA GLN A 76 -1.01 -1.11 -7.50
C GLN A 76 0.05 -0.74 -6.45
N ARG A 77 0.03 -1.34 -5.26
CA ARG A 77 1.09 -1.13 -4.24
C ARG A 77 2.45 -1.64 -4.71
N LYS A 78 2.47 -2.74 -5.47
CA LYS A 78 3.69 -3.25 -6.09
C LYS A 78 4.26 -2.27 -7.11
N SER A 79 3.45 -1.80 -8.07
CA SER A 79 3.88 -0.78 -9.04
C SER A 79 4.32 0.51 -8.35
N LEU A 80 3.59 0.98 -7.32
CA LEU A 80 4.00 2.16 -6.56
C LEU A 80 5.41 2.01 -5.95
N ARG A 81 5.76 0.83 -5.42
CA ARG A 81 7.12 0.59 -4.92
C ARG A 81 8.13 0.51 -6.06
N GLU A 82 7.80 -0.15 -7.17
CA GLU A 82 8.72 -0.25 -8.31
C GLU A 82 9.03 1.13 -8.92
N ASP A 83 8.02 2.01 -9.00
CA ASP A 83 8.10 3.30 -9.68
C ASP A 83 8.53 4.45 -8.75
N ALA A 84 8.25 4.38 -7.44
CA ALA A 84 8.37 5.50 -6.52
C ALA A 84 9.00 5.15 -5.14
N GLN A 85 9.81 4.08 -5.06
CA GLN A 85 10.45 3.66 -3.79
C GLN A 85 11.20 4.80 -3.09
N GLU A 86 11.98 5.58 -3.84
CA GLU A 86 12.78 6.69 -3.29
C GLU A 86 11.90 7.76 -2.64
N ALA A 87 10.77 8.10 -3.28
CA ALA A 87 9.82 9.06 -2.74
C ALA A 87 9.16 8.56 -1.45
N LEU A 88 8.78 7.27 -1.41
CA LEU A 88 8.23 6.63 -0.21
C LEU A 88 9.24 6.62 0.94
N ASP A 89 10.50 6.27 0.66
CA ASP A 89 11.55 6.21 1.68
C ASP A 89 11.88 7.60 2.23
N LYS A 90 11.99 8.61 1.35
CA LYS A 90 12.20 10.00 1.73
C LYS A 90 11.04 10.54 2.58
N PHE A 91 9.80 10.26 2.17
CA PHE A 91 8.63 10.64 2.94
C PHE A 91 8.62 9.98 4.32
N PHE A 92 8.84 8.67 4.39
CA PHE A 92 8.86 7.93 5.65
C PHE A 92 9.97 8.40 6.59
N ALA A 93 11.18 8.67 6.06
CA ALA A 93 12.29 9.22 6.83
C ALA A 93 12.01 10.63 7.38
N SER A 94 11.14 11.40 6.72
CA SER A 94 10.74 12.75 7.17
C SER A 94 9.68 12.75 8.28
N LEU A 95 9.14 11.58 8.64
CA LEU A 95 8.17 11.43 9.72
C LEU A 95 8.88 11.34 11.09
N SER A 96 8.25 11.88 12.12
CA SER A 96 8.66 11.63 13.51
C SER A 96 8.42 10.17 13.91
N GLU A 97 9.04 9.70 14.99
CA GLU A 97 8.87 8.31 15.45
C GLU A 97 7.41 7.94 15.70
N GLU A 98 6.62 8.84 16.29
CA GLU A 98 5.20 8.62 16.53
C GLU A 98 4.40 8.55 15.22
N GLU A 99 4.74 9.38 14.23
CA GLU A 99 4.12 9.35 12.91
C GLU A 99 4.47 8.08 12.13
N GLN A 100 5.72 7.63 12.21
CA GLN A 100 6.15 6.37 11.62
C GLN A 100 5.37 5.19 12.23
N LYS A 101 5.18 5.17 13.55
CA LYS A 101 4.34 4.18 14.24
C LYS A 101 2.90 4.22 13.72
N VAL A 102 2.29 5.41 13.63
CA VAL A 102 0.92 5.57 13.11
C VAL A 102 0.81 5.10 11.66
N TYR A 103 1.77 5.48 10.81
CA TYR A 103 1.82 5.07 9.41
C TYR A 103 1.86 3.56 9.28
N VAL A 104 2.79 2.89 9.95
CA VAL A 104 2.95 1.44 9.89
C VAL A 104 1.76 0.72 10.52
N ASN A 105 1.26 1.16 11.67
CA ASN A 105 0.11 0.52 12.30
C ASN A 105 -1.12 0.60 11.39
N ARG A 106 -1.34 1.72 10.70
CA ARG A 106 -2.51 1.83 9.82
C ARG A 106 -2.31 1.14 8.48
N THR A 107 -1.10 1.07 7.94
CA THR A 107 -0.87 0.44 6.62
C THR A 107 -0.65 -1.07 6.72
N ILE A 108 0.12 -1.51 7.71
CA ILE A 108 0.63 -2.89 7.79
C ILE A 108 -0.25 -3.77 8.68
N GLN A 109 -0.71 -3.27 9.84
CA GLN A 109 -1.50 -4.07 10.79
C GLN A 109 -2.78 -4.68 10.18
N PRO A 110 -3.54 -3.98 9.31
CA PRO A 110 -4.71 -4.57 8.67
C PRO A 110 -4.38 -5.78 7.78
N LEU A 111 -3.20 -5.79 7.13
CA LEU A 111 -2.77 -6.94 6.32
C LEU A 111 -2.64 -8.18 7.19
N PHE A 112 -2.05 -8.01 8.38
CA PHE A 112 -1.88 -9.09 9.35
C PHE A 112 -3.18 -9.64 9.87
N GLU A 113 -4.13 -8.79 10.24
CA GLU A 113 -5.43 -9.23 10.74
C GLU A 113 -6.21 -10.04 9.70
N VAL A 114 -6.03 -9.74 8.41
CA VAL A 114 -6.58 -10.56 7.33
C VAL A 114 -5.87 -11.90 7.22
N ILE A 115 -4.54 -11.89 7.26
CA ILE A 115 -3.70 -13.11 7.23
C ILE A 115 -4.02 -14.03 8.40
N ASP A 116 -3.97 -13.54 9.64
CA ASP A 116 -4.21 -14.29 10.87
C ASP A 116 -5.60 -14.95 10.85
N ARG A 117 -6.64 -14.18 10.51
CA ARG A 117 -7.99 -14.72 10.36
C ARG A 117 -8.08 -15.78 9.27
N GLY A 118 -7.35 -15.60 8.17
CA GLY A 118 -7.29 -16.58 7.08
C GLY A 118 -6.57 -17.88 7.50
N LEU A 119 -5.44 -17.77 8.19
CA LEU A 119 -4.68 -18.91 8.68
C LEU A 119 -5.42 -19.71 9.75
N LYS A 120 -6.14 -19.03 10.66
CA LYS A 120 -6.91 -19.67 11.74
C LYS A 120 -8.03 -20.57 11.24
N VAL A 121 -8.66 -20.23 10.12
CA VAL A 121 -9.73 -21.04 9.52
C VAL A 121 -9.22 -22.13 8.59
N MET A 122 -7.93 -22.13 8.25
CA MET A 122 -7.31 -23.15 7.41
C MET A 122 -6.89 -24.39 8.22
N PRO A 123 -7.07 -25.61 7.69
CA PRO A 123 -6.43 -26.81 8.22
C PRO A 123 -4.90 -26.63 8.32
N VAL A 124 -4.29 -27.27 9.31
CA VAL A 124 -2.85 -27.14 9.59
C VAL A 124 -1.98 -27.50 8.38
N GLU A 125 -2.35 -28.55 7.64
CA GLU A 125 -1.62 -28.97 6.43
C GLU A 125 -1.76 -27.96 5.27
N ASP A 126 -2.90 -27.28 5.16
CA ASP A 126 -3.10 -26.23 4.15
C ASP A 126 -2.26 -24.99 4.47
N ARG A 127 -2.21 -24.62 5.75
CA ARG A 127 -1.34 -23.55 6.25
C ARG A 127 0.13 -23.85 5.95
N LYS A 128 0.61 -25.07 6.26
CA LYS A 128 1.99 -25.51 5.97
C LYS A 128 2.28 -25.46 4.47
N ARG A 129 1.36 -25.94 3.62
CA ARG A 129 1.51 -25.90 2.16
C ARG A 129 1.60 -24.46 1.63
N LEU A 130 0.74 -23.56 2.12
CA LEU A 130 0.74 -22.15 1.75
C LEU A 130 2.07 -21.47 2.12
N VAL A 131 2.49 -21.59 3.38
CA VAL A 131 3.73 -20.98 3.88
C VAL A 131 4.95 -21.55 3.15
N THR A 132 5.00 -22.86 2.92
CA THR A 132 6.11 -23.51 2.20
C THR A 132 6.22 -23.02 0.76
N ARG A 133 5.09 -22.88 0.06
CA ARG A 133 5.07 -22.34 -1.31
C ARG A 133 5.56 -20.89 -1.34
N MET A 134 5.07 -20.05 -0.43
CA MET A 134 5.54 -18.66 -0.34
C MET A 134 7.03 -18.56 -0.04
N ARG A 135 7.57 -19.42 0.85
CA ARG A 135 9.01 -19.44 1.13
C ARG A 135 9.84 -19.74 -0.12
N GLY A 136 9.33 -20.61 -1.01
CA GLY A 136 9.95 -20.87 -2.31
C GLY A 136 9.93 -19.66 -3.24
N ASP A 137 8.79 -18.97 -3.30
CA ASP A 137 8.58 -17.80 -4.17
C ASP A 137 9.38 -16.58 -3.71
N LEU A 138 9.56 -16.39 -2.40
CA LEU A 138 10.31 -15.29 -1.79
C LEU A 138 11.79 -15.25 -2.16
N LYS A 139 12.37 -16.41 -2.50
CA LYS A 139 13.75 -16.48 -3.00
C LYS A 139 13.97 -15.65 -4.27
N ASN A 140 12.89 -15.38 -5.02
CA ASN A 140 12.92 -14.58 -6.24
C ASN A 140 12.47 -13.12 -6.02
N LEU A 141 11.97 -12.77 -4.82
CA LEU A 141 11.47 -11.42 -4.50
C LEU A 141 12.56 -10.46 -4.03
N ARG A 142 13.68 -10.97 -3.51
CA ARG A 142 14.81 -10.18 -3.02
C ARG A 142 15.98 -10.30 -4.01
N GLY A 143 16.61 -9.18 -4.34
CA GLY A 143 17.76 -9.15 -5.26
C GLY A 143 19.00 -9.83 -4.65
N GLY A 144 19.95 -10.25 -5.50
CA GLY A 144 21.18 -10.93 -5.08
C GLY A 144 22.28 -9.99 -4.54
N ASN A 145 21.91 -9.09 -3.62
CA ASN A 145 22.85 -8.19 -2.94
C ASN A 145 22.72 -8.33 -1.41
N ALA A 146 23.65 -7.74 -0.66
CA ALA A 146 23.71 -7.89 0.79
C ALA A 146 22.44 -7.41 1.53
N GLU A 147 21.75 -6.41 0.97
CA GLU A 147 20.48 -5.93 1.52
C GLU A 147 19.34 -6.92 1.24
N GLY A 148 19.28 -7.47 0.02
CA GLY A 148 18.35 -8.53 -0.36
C GLY A 148 18.53 -9.78 0.49
N ASP A 149 19.77 -10.18 0.79
CA ASP A 149 20.07 -11.31 1.67
C ASP A 149 19.56 -11.08 3.11
N ARG A 150 19.76 -9.88 3.65
CA ARG A 150 19.23 -9.48 4.98
C ARG A 150 17.70 -9.54 5.00
N LEU A 151 17.06 -9.00 3.97
CA LEU A 151 15.61 -9.01 3.85
C LEU A 151 15.08 -10.45 3.70
N ALA A 152 15.77 -11.30 2.94
CA ALA A 152 15.41 -12.70 2.77
C ALA A 152 15.54 -13.51 4.08
N GLU A 153 16.50 -13.19 4.95
CA GLU A 153 16.59 -13.77 6.29
C GLU A 153 15.42 -13.32 7.18
N GLN A 154 15.08 -12.02 7.15
CA GLN A 154 13.91 -11.50 7.89
C GLN A 154 12.62 -12.17 7.43
N ASP A 155 12.41 -12.29 6.12
CA ASP A 155 11.24 -12.94 5.53
C ASP A 155 11.17 -14.42 5.94
N ARG A 156 12.31 -15.13 5.96
CA ARG A 156 12.38 -16.53 6.41
C ARG A 156 11.97 -16.69 7.87
N LYS A 157 12.53 -15.88 8.77
CA LYS A 157 12.18 -15.90 10.19
C LYS A 157 10.69 -15.61 10.41
N PHE A 158 10.14 -14.64 9.69
CA PHE A 158 8.71 -14.34 9.74
C PHE A 158 7.84 -15.56 9.32
N MET A 159 8.24 -16.27 8.26
CA MET A 159 7.51 -17.47 7.81
C MET A 159 7.57 -18.64 8.81
N GLU A 160 8.68 -18.78 9.54
CA GLU A 160 8.79 -19.77 10.61
C GLU A 160 7.80 -19.48 11.74
N ASP A 161 7.69 -18.21 12.14
CA ASP A 161 6.76 -17.76 13.18
C ASP A 161 5.28 -17.91 12.76
N LEU A 162 4.97 -17.77 11.45
CA LEU A 162 3.62 -18.03 10.93
C LEU A 162 3.17 -19.50 11.07
N MET A 163 4.12 -20.43 11.17
CA MET A 163 3.83 -21.86 11.40
C MET A 163 3.69 -22.19 12.89
N ALA A 164 4.12 -21.30 13.78
CA ALA A 164 3.95 -21.45 15.22
C ALA A 164 2.48 -21.25 15.66
N GLU A 165 2.21 -21.52 16.94
CA GLU A 165 0.86 -21.38 17.51
C GLU A 165 0.35 -19.93 17.52
N ASP A 166 1.24 -18.93 17.63
CA ASP A 166 0.90 -17.49 17.56
C ASP A 166 1.60 -16.77 16.39
N PRO A 167 0.96 -16.69 15.20
CA PRO A 167 1.47 -16.00 14.02
C PRO A 167 1.73 -14.50 14.22
N LEU A 168 1.22 -13.88 15.29
CA LEU A 168 1.37 -12.45 15.57
C LEU A 168 2.64 -12.13 16.40
N LEU A 169 3.31 -13.15 16.94
CA LEU A 169 4.42 -12.96 17.88
C LEU A 169 5.56 -12.14 17.27
N PHE A 170 5.98 -12.47 16.04
CA PHE A 170 7.07 -11.77 15.34
C PHE A 170 6.82 -10.26 15.27
N LEU A 171 5.58 -9.86 15.01
CA LEU A 171 5.23 -8.47 14.69
C LEU A 171 4.97 -7.64 15.91
N ARG A 172 4.51 -8.27 17.00
CA ARG A 172 4.44 -7.58 18.28
C ARG A 172 5.83 -7.12 18.72
N GLY A 173 6.86 -7.92 18.44
CA GLY A 173 8.26 -7.60 18.74
C GLY A 173 9.02 -6.82 17.65
N ALA A 174 8.54 -6.81 16.41
CA ALA A 174 9.23 -6.17 15.29
C ALA A 174 9.24 -4.64 15.39
N SER A 175 10.37 -4.03 15.02
CA SER A 175 10.50 -2.58 14.91
C SER A 175 9.62 -2.04 13.77
N VAL A 176 9.33 -0.74 13.81
CA VAL A 176 8.53 -0.06 12.79
C VAL A 176 9.12 -0.27 11.38
N LYS A 177 10.45 -0.17 11.27
CA LYS A 177 11.17 -0.43 10.02
C LYS A 177 11.01 -1.87 9.54
N GLN A 178 11.17 -2.85 10.43
CA GLN A 178 11.00 -4.27 10.07
C GLN A 178 9.58 -4.59 9.58
N LYS A 179 8.56 -3.99 10.22
CA LYS A 179 7.16 -4.14 9.76
C LYS A 179 6.95 -3.57 8.36
N LEU A 180 7.56 -2.42 8.05
CA LEU A 180 7.50 -1.81 6.73
C LEU A 180 8.24 -2.66 5.68
N GLU A 181 9.41 -3.20 6.01
CA GLU A 181 10.20 -4.08 5.14
C GLU A 181 9.45 -5.38 4.78
N LEU A 182 8.60 -5.86 5.68
CA LEU A 182 7.73 -7.00 5.45
C LEU A 182 6.50 -6.68 4.61
N ALA A 183 6.12 -5.41 4.41
CA ALA A 183 4.90 -5.03 3.68
C ALA A 183 4.69 -5.80 2.36
N PRO A 184 5.71 -5.96 1.48
CA PRO A 184 5.54 -6.70 0.23
C PRO A 184 5.15 -8.17 0.45
N VAL A 185 5.73 -8.82 1.46
CA VAL A 185 5.48 -10.22 1.80
C VAL A 185 4.04 -10.40 2.30
N LEU A 186 3.57 -9.44 3.09
CA LEU A 186 2.22 -9.47 3.67
C LEU A 186 1.14 -9.22 2.64
N GLU A 187 1.41 -8.31 1.71
CA GLU A 187 0.49 -8.05 0.60
C GLU A 187 0.35 -9.27 -0.31
N ASP A 188 1.46 -9.95 -0.64
CA ASP A 188 1.43 -11.20 -1.41
C ASP A 188 0.67 -12.31 -0.65
N MET A 189 0.94 -12.44 0.66
CA MET A 189 0.25 -13.40 1.50
C MET A 189 -1.24 -13.13 1.61
N GLN A 190 -1.63 -11.87 1.82
CA GLN A 190 -3.02 -11.43 1.84
C GLN A 190 -3.72 -11.82 0.53
N SER A 191 -3.09 -11.52 -0.61
CA SER A 191 -3.60 -11.86 -1.95
C SER A 191 -3.90 -13.36 -2.06
N ARG A 192 -2.98 -14.22 -1.62
CA ARG A 192 -3.14 -15.68 -1.67
C ARG A 192 -4.24 -16.18 -0.74
N VAL A 193 -4.26 -15.71 0.50
CA VAL A 193 -5.27 -16.07 1.50
C VAL A 193 -6.68 -15.70 1.03
N GLN A 194 -6.83 -14.53 0.41
CA GLN A 194 -8.10 -14.08 -0.14
C GLN A 194 -8.46 -14.80 -1.45
N GLY A 195 -7.47 -15.11 -2.30
CA GLY A 195 -7.67 -15.88 -3.53
C GLY A 195 -8.17 -17.31 -3.28
N LEU A 196 -7.80 -17.93 -2.15
CA LEU A 196 -8.30 -19.25 -1.73
C LEU A 196 -9.77 -19.25 -1.27
N ARG A 197 -10.36 -18.07 -0.99
CA ARG A 197 -11.77 -17.94 -0.59
C ARG A 197 -12.73 -17.73 -1.76
N ARG A 198 -12.24 -17.70 -3.00
CA ARG A 198 -13.05 -17.57 -4.22
C ARG A 198 -13.37 -18.92 -4.83
#